data_AF-A0A316VEW9-F1
#
_entry.id   AF-A0A316VEW9-F1
#
_cell.length_a   1.000
_cell.length_b   1.000
_cell.length_c   1.000
_cell.angle_alpha   90.00
_cell.angle_beta   90.00
_cell.angle_gamma   90.00
#
_symmetry.space_group_name_H-M   'P 1'
#
loop_
_entity.id
_entity.type
_entity.pdbx_description
1 polymer ?
#
loop_
_entity_poly.entity_id
_entity_poly.type
_entity_poly.pdbx_seq_one_letter_code
_entity_poly.pdbx_strand_id
1 'polypeptide(L)'
;FLLPIPEKPFRRNVYVDENALQPGSATVEWGWGEVEFADRLADRIRSVQDKRDEDRAELISTIFQEIGLTPYKQHYTFHTPSRSISGINSYARWSSARGDGREAFIIAVPWKNSKDGSLSAYQKKKIRRTNVRGIATALTIAKFLSGYRHWSKDLIFVIADDELHGMQAFTSQYFGRHQNNLDCEELQTRGALVWNALSIDYPSDSFSGIILKHEGLNGQLPNLDVISTLTNVMYRADGLPVELNDATEDDWEERPWGEVGDLLEKHLLQSGDGTRKYLSGLWNMFGQISRLTIGRPTGVHGLFHRYHVDAITIFASPAQGPYGFWHMGRTVESVTRSMSNLLERLHHSHFFYILTSPERFIEVTKYLPVAILFGVALLIAGIALWVDEG
;
A
#
# COMPACT_ATOMS: atom_id res chain seq x y z
N PHE A 1 -11.58 -6.96 -31.15
CA PHE A 1 -10.91 -7.49 -29.95
C PHE A 1 -10.58 -6.33 -29.02
N LEU A 2 -11.47 -6.01 -28.07
CA LEU A 2 -11.39 -4.81 -27.23
C LEU A 2 -11.08 -5.10 -25.75
N LEU A 3 -11.12 -6.37 -25.35
CA LEU A 3 -10.83 -6.78 -23.97
C LEU A 3 -9.43 -7.39 -23.88
N PRO A 4 -8.63 -6.98 -22.88
CA PRO A 4 -7.34 -7.58 -22.59
C PRO A 4 -7.45 -9.08 -22.40
N ILE A 5 -6.58 -9.84 -23.05
CA ILE A 5 -6.48 -11.28 -22.82
C ILE A 5 -5.44 -11.46 -21.70
N PRO A 6 -5.83 -11.83 -20.46
CA PRO A 6 -4.89 -12.19 -19.38
C PRO A 6 -4.19 -13.54 -19.61
N GLU A 7 -3.81 -13.83 -20.86
CA GLU A 7 -2.99 -14.98 -21.26
C GLU A 7 -1.73 -14.52 -22.01
N LYS A 8 -0.81 -15.46 -22.21
CA LYS A 8 0.37 -15.23 -23.05
C LYS A 8 -0.09 -14.94 -24.49
N PRO A 9 0.55 -14.00 -25.22
CA PRO A 9 1.81 -13.31 -24.92
C PRO A 9 1.67 -11.96 -24.18
N PHE A 10 0.46 -11.53 -23.83
CA PHE A 10 0.23 -10.19 -23.28
C PHE A 10 0.58 -10.09 -21.80
N ARG A 11 0.33 -11.16 -21.03
CA ARG A 11 0.64 -11.28 -19.60
C ARG A 11 2.12 -11.62 -19.34
N ARG A 12 2.75 -10.90 -18.42
CA ARG A 12 4.12 -11.15 -17.93
C ARG A 12 4.12 -11.41 -16.43
N ASN A 13 5.08 -12.21 -15.96
CA ASN A 13 5.35 -12.34 -14.54
C ASN A 13 5.97 -11.04 -14.04
N VAL A 14 5.59 -10.63 -12.85
CA VAL A 14 6.20 -9.55 -12.09
C VAL A 14 7.64 -9.97 -11.80
N TYR A 15 8.56 -9.04 -12.03
CA TYR A 15 9.99 -9.23 -11.83
C TYR A 15 10.56 -7.92 -11.27
N VAL A 16 11.77 -7.98 -10.75
CA VAL A 16 12.45 -6.85 -10.13
C VAL A 16 13.52 -6.41 -11.11
N ASP A 17 13.35 -5.23 -11.72
CA ASP A 17 14.35 -4.67 -12.64
C ASP A 17 15.59 -4.19 -11.85
N GLU A 18 15.36 -3.56 -10.70
CA GLU A 18 16.43 -2.99 -9.88
C GLU A 18 17.20 -4.05 -9.07
N ASN A 19 18.43 -4.32 -9.49
CA ASN A 19 19.30 -5.33 -8.86
C ASN A 19 19.62 -5.02 -7.38
N ALA A 20 19.58 -3.74 -6.97
CA ALA A 20 19.86 -3.33 -5.60
C ALA A 20 18.80 -3.81 -4.59
N LEU A 21 17.56 -4.09 -5.02
CA LEU A 21 16.47 -4.45 -4.11
C LEU A 21 16.66 -5.83 -3.46
N GLN A 22 17.20 -6.81 -4.20
CA GLN A 22 17.47 -8.19 -3.73
C GLN A 22 16.38 -8.79 -2.81
N PRO A 23 15.10 -8.80 -3.20
CA PRO A 23 14.00 -9.11 -2.28
C PRO A 23 14.09 -10.50 -1.68
N GLY A 24 13.96 -10.57 -0.35
CA GLY A 24 13.98 -11.83 0.39
C GLY A 24 15.29 -12.62 0.29
N SER A 25 16.41 -11.96 -0.05
CA SER A 25 17.73 -12.62 -0.16
C SER A 25 18.50 -12.65 1.17
N ALA A 26 18.08 -11.83 2.14
CA ALA A 26 18.69 -11.75 3.46
C ALA A 26 17.88 -12.53 4.51
N THR A 27 18.58 -13.10 5.48
CA THR A 27 17.96 -13.69 6.68
C THR A 27 17.27 -12.59 7.48
N VAL A 28 16.03 -12.89 7.88
CA VAL A 28 15.16 -12.00 8.67
C VAL A 28 15.38 -12.29 10.14
N GLU A 29 15.77 -11.27 10.92
CA GLU A 29 16.17 -11.41 12.33
C GLU A 29 14.98 -11.21 13.31
N TRP A 30 13.80 -10.82 12.82
CA TRP A 30 12.59 -10.68 13.62
C TRP A 30 12.22 -12.00 14.33
N GLY A 31 12.15 -11.94 15.67
CA GLY A 31 11.92 -13.08 16.54
C GLY A 31 10.68 -12.94 17.44
N TRP A 32 10.53 -13.90 18.37
CA TRP A 32 9.39 -13.94 19.28
C TRP A 32 9.45 -12.87 20.38
N GLY A 33 10.64 -12.37 20.71
CA GLY A 33 10.81 -11.27 21.67
C GLY A 33 10.20 -9.96 21.14
N GLU A 34 10.32 -9.71 19.84
CA GLU A 34 9.67 -8.60 19.15
C GLU A 34 8.15 -8.79 19.12
N VAL A 35 7.67 -10.00 18.87
CA VAL A 35 6.23 -10.32 18.91
C VAL A 35 5.63 -10.04 20.29
N GLU A 36 6.26 -10.50 21.37
CA GLU A 36 5.80 -10.25 22.74
C GLU A 36 5.81 -8.74 23.07
N PHE A 37 6.80 -8.01 22.57
CA PHE A 37 6.83 -6.55 22.71
C PHE A 37 5.69 -5.89 21.93
N ALA A 38 5.41 -6.33 20.71
CA ALA A 38 4.31 -5.84 19.89
C ALA A 38 2.94 -6.09 20.55
N ASP A 39 2.73 -7.26 21.15
CA ASP A 39 1.50 -7.56 21.89
C ASP A 39 1.32 -6.62 23.10
N ARG A 40 2.36 -6.41 23.90
CA ARG A 40 2.32 -5.45 25.02
C ARG A 40 2.05 -4.02 24.56
N LEU A 41 2.63 -3.59 23.45
CA LEU A 41 2.34 -2.28 22.86
C LEU A 41 0.89 -2.19 22.37
N ALA A 42 0.37 -3.25 21.74
CA ALA A 42 -1.01 -3.29 21.29
C ALA A 42 -2.00 -3.10 22.46
N ASP A 43 -1.74 -3.72 23.61
CA ASP A 43 -2.57 -3.52 24.81
C ASP A 43 -2.53 -2.08 25.35
N ARG A 44 -1.33 -1.46 25.37
CA ARG A 44 -1.18 -0.05 25.73
C ARG A 44 -1.96 0.86 24.78
N ILE A 45 -1.86 0.62 23.48
CA ILE A 45 -2.57 1.40 22.45
C ILE A 45 -4.10 1.22 22.55
N ARG A 46 -4.57 -0.01 22.81
CA ARG A 46 -6.01 -0.28 23.06
C ARG A 46 -6.55 0.55 24.23
N SER A 47 -5.75 0.74 25.28
CA SER A 47 -6.18 1.51 26.47
C SER A 47 -6.46 2.99 26.19
N VAL A 48 -5.96 3.54 25.08
CA VAL A 48 -6.15 4.94 24.68
C VAL A 48 -6.94 5.09 23.37
N GLN A 49 -7.43 3.99 22.78
CA GLN A 49 -8.09 4.02 21.47
C GLN A 49 -9.29 4.99 21.43
N ASP A 50 -10.05 5.07 22.53
CA ASP A 50 -11.26 5.88 22.67
C ASP A 50 -11.02 7.22 23.38
N LYS A 51 -9.77 7.53 23.73
CA LYS A 51 -9.37 8.81 24.34
C LYS A 51 -9.19 9.92 23.30
N ARG A 52 -8.93 11.14 23.76
CA ARG A 52 -8.71 12.31 22.90
C ARG A 52 -7.39 12.19 22.14
N ASP A 53 -7.27 12.96 21.06
CA ASP A 53 -6.13 12.92 20.15
C ASP A 53 -4.84 13.35 20.88
N GLU A 54 -4.92 14.26 21.86
CA GLU A 54 -3.80 14.64 22.72
C GLU A 54 -3.28 13.46 23.56
N ASP A 55 -4.19 12.67 24.16
CA ASP A 55 -3.83 11.55 25.02
C ASP A 55 -3.18 10.42 24.20
N ARG A 56 -3.65 10.22 22.96
CA ARG A 56 -3.07 9.28 22.00
C ARG A 56 -1.66 9.72 21.59
N ALA A 57 -1.51 10.99 21.19
CA ALA A 57 -0.22 11.54 20.77
C ALA A 57 0.81 11.53 21.92
N GLU A 58 0.37 11.75 23.16
CA GLU A 58 1.22 11.66 24.35
C GLU A 58 1.71 10.24 24.61
N LEU A 59 0.84 9.23 24.50
CA LEU A 59 1.24 7.83 24.63
C LEU A 59 2.29 7.45 23.57
N ILE A 60 2.04 7.81 22.30
CA ILE A 60 2.98 7.49 21.20
C ILE A 60 4.32 8.19 21.42
N SER A 61 4.31 9.45 21.86
CA SER A 61 5.52 10.20 22.17
C SER A 61 6.31 9.55 23.32
N THR A 62 5.62 9.09 24.35
CA THR A 62 6.22 8.36 25.48
C THR A 62 6.88 7.07 25.00
N ILE A 63 6.20 6.28 24.15
CA ILE A 63 6.75 5.03 23.61
C ILE A 63 7.99 5.31 22.74
N PHE A 64 7.98 6.35 21.90
CA PHE A 64 9.17 6.72 21.13
C PHE A 64 10.35 7.07 22.03
N GLN A 65 10.14 7.82 23.11
CA GLN A 65 11.19 8.13 24.09
C GLN A 65 11.72 6.88 24.79
N GLU A 66 10.83 5.95 25.21
CA GLU A 66 11.22 4.67 25.81
C GLU A 66 12.11 3.83 24.88
N ILE A 67 11.89 3.94 23.56
CA ILE A 67 12.66 3.25 22.53
C ILE A 67 13.97 3.99 22.17
N GLY A 68 14.16 5.21 22.68
CA GLY A 68 15.34 6.04 22.43
C GLY A 68 15.26 6.91 21.18
N LEU A 69 14.06 7.16 20.67
CA LEU A 69 13.81 8.11 19.57
C LEU A 69 13.30 9.44 20.10
N THR A 70 13.65 10.53 19.41
CA THR A 70 13.08 11.85 19.71
C THR A 70 11.69 11.96 19.09
N PRO A 71 10.61 12.04 19.90
CA PRO A 71 9.27 12.20 19.39
C PRO A 71 9.01 13.65 18.98
N TYR A 72 8.15 13.81 17.98
CA TYR A 72 7.59 15.09 17.58
C TYR A 72 6.10 14.93 17.36
N LYS A 73 5.39 16.03 17.55
CA LYS A 73 3.96 16.14 17.29
C LYS A 73 3.73 17.21 16.23
N GLN A 74 2.67 17.05 15.45
CA GLN A 74 2.23 18.06 14.51
C GLN A 74 0.73 18.26 14.69
N HIS A 75 0.35 19.43 15.17
CA HIS A 75 -1.04 19.86 15.15
C HIS A 75 -1.43 20.29 13.74
N TYR A 76 -2.62 19.89 13.30
CA TYR A 76 -3.19 20.34 12.03
C TYR A 76 -4.69 20.63 12.17
N THR A 77 -5.18 21.56 11.35
CA THR A 77 -6.59 21.91 11.21
C THR A 77 -6.92 22.14 9.74
N PHE A 78 -7.88 21.39 9.22
CA PHE A 78 -8.49 21.63 7.92
C PHE A 78 -9.74 22.50 8.07
N HIS A 79 -9.77 23.61 7.35
CA HIS A 79 -10.91 24.51 7.28
C HIS A 79 -11.77 24.16 6.06
N THR A 80 -12.81 23.35 6.26
CA THR A 80 -13.82 23.10 5.22
C THR A 80 -15.02 24.03 5.44
N PRO A 81 -15.73 24.49 4.40
CA PRO A 81 -16.87 25.40 4.56
C PRO A 81 -17.94 24.93 5.56
N SER A 82 -18.09 23.62 5.73
CA SER A 82 -19.08 23.00 6.63
C SER A 82 -18.54 22.63 8.01
N ARG A 83 -17.24 22.34 8.15
CA ARG A 83 -16.65 21.81 9.38
C ARG A 83 -15.13 22.01 9.41
N SER A 84 -14.61 22.31 10.59
CA SER A 84 -13.17 22.21 10.86
C SER A 84 -12.81 20.80 11.34
N ILE A 85 -11.80 20.19 10.73
CA ILE A 85 -11.28 18.86 11.10
C ILE A 85 -9.86 19.08 11.63
N SER A 86 -9.65 18.88 12.93
CA SER A 86 -8.33 18.97 13.56
C SER A 86 -7.86 17.59 14.04
N GLY A 87 -6.55 17.45 14.22
CA GLY A 87 -5.92 16.24 14.77
C GLY A 87 -4.44 16.48 15.07
N ILE A 88 -3.79 15.46 15.64
CA ILE A 88 -2.38 15.53 16.07
C ILE A 88 -1.61 14.32 15.56
N ASN A 89 -0.75 14.53 14.57
CA ASN A 89 0.14 13.47 14.12
C ASN A 89 1.30 13.31 15.10
N SER A 90 1.75 12.07 15.30
CA SER A 90 2.97 11.77 16.07
C SER A 90 4.00 11.12 15.16
N TYR A 91 5.24 11.58 15.21
CA TYR A 91 6.28 11.06 14.34
C TYR A 91 7.65 11.08 15.00
N ALA A 92 8.55 10.24 14.52
CA ALA A 92 9.91 10.16 14.99
C ALA A 92 10.85 9.73 13.86
N ARG A 93 12.10 10.15 13.92
CA ARG A 93 13.14 9.77 12.96
C ARG A 93 14.17 8.90 13.65
N TRP A 94 14.39 7.70 13.11
CA TRP A 94 15.53 6.85 13.42
C TRP A 94 16.66 7.14 12.43
N SER A 95 17.84 7.43 12.94
CA SER A 95 19.02 7.75 12.11
C SER A 95 19.87 6.50 11.93
N SER A 96 20.23 6.18 10.68
CA SER A 96 21.14 5.09 10.38
C SER A 96 22.55 5.41 10.83
N ALA A 97 23.24 4.39 11.38
CA ALA A 97 24.66 4.50 11.71
C ALA A 97 25.59 4.46 10.48
N ARG A 98 25.11 3.96 9.33
CA ARG A 98 25.88 3.83 8.08
C ARG A 98 25.52 4.89 7.05
N GLY A 99 24.32 5.47 7.14
CA GLY A 99 23.84 6.52 6.26
C GLY A 99 24.35 7.90 6.68
N ASP A 100 24.31 8.84 5.75
CA ASP A 100 24.66 10.25 5.97
C ASP A 100 23.45 11.11 6.42
N GLY A 101 22.29 10.48 6.63
CA GLY A 101 21.04 11.14 6.98
C GLY A 101 20.43 11.98 5.85
N ARG A 102 20.92 11.88 4.61
CA ARG A 102 20.34 12.60 3.47
C ARG A 102 19.19 11.88 2.81
N GLU A 103 19.05 10.57 3.04
CA GLU A 103 17.99 9.75 2.47
C GLU A 103 17.21 9.06 3.58
N ALA A 104 15.89 8.97 3.39
CA ALA A 104 14.99 8.35 4.34
C ALA A 104 13.93 7.47 3.67
N PHE A 105 13.48 6.48 4.43
CA PHE A 105 12.33 5.64 4.12
C PHE A 105 11.21 5.93 5.14
N ILE A 106 9.98 6.11 4.68
CA ILE A 106 8.85 6.40 5.56
C ILE A 106 8.07 5.13 5.87
N ILE A 107 7.82 4.86 7.16
CA ILE A 107 6.81 3.90 7.61
C ILE A 107 5.61 4.69 8.12
N ALA A 108 4.51 4.61 7.38
CA ALA A 108 3.30 5.40 7.56
C ALA A 108 2.14 4.55 8.11
N VAL A 109 1.70 4.84 9.33
CA VAL A 109 0.61 4.10 9.95
C VAL A 109 -0.52 5.06 10.31
N PRO A 110 -1.70 4.94 9.69
CA PRO A 110 -2.86 5.69 10.13
C PRO A 110 -3.42 5.08 11.41
N TRP A 111 -3.91 5.92 12.32
CA TRP A 111 -4.58 5.48 13.55
C TRP A 111 -5.90 4.79 13.24
N LYS A 112 -6.58 5.20 12.17
CA LYS A 112 -7.81 4.58 11.69
C LYS A 112 -7.52 3.71 10.48
N ASN A 113 -8.06 2.50 10.50
CA ASN A 113 -7.94 1.58 9.37
C ASN A 113 -8.72 2.12 8.17
N SER A 114 -8.22 1.81 6.99
CA SER A 114 -8.83 2.19 5.73
C SER A 114 -10.20 1.57 5.58
N LYS A 115 -11.19 2.42 5.29
CA LYS A 115 -12.58 1.99 5.03
C LYS A 115 -12.90 1.92 3.54
N ASP A 116 -11.88 1.89 2.69
CA ASP A 116 -12.09 1.99 1.27
C ASP A 116 -13.08 0.94 0.74
N GLY A 117 -13.78 1.33 -0.32
CA GLY A 117 -14.88 0.61 -0.93
C GLY A 117 -14.53 -0.80 -1.40
N SER A 118 -13.23 -1.09 -1.55
CA SER A 118 -12.72 -2.41 -1.93
C SER A 118 -13.21 -3.52 -0.99
N LEU A 119 -13.33 -3.23 0.31
CA LEU A 119 -13.55 -4.25 1.33
C LEU A 119 -14.94 -4.87 1.19
N SER A 120 -15.00 -6.20 1.22
CA SER A 120 -16.27 -6.94 1.20
C SER A 120 -17.15 -6.49 2.38
N ALA A 121 -18.47 -6.52 2.21
CA ALA A 121 -19.42 -6.14 3.25
C ALA A 121 -19.18 -6.94 4.56
N TYR A 122 -18.74 -8.18 4.43
CA TYR A 122 -18.34 -9.05 5.54
C TYR A 122 -17.11 -8.50 6.29
N GLN A 123 -16.05 -8.13 5.54
CA GLN A 123 -14.83 -7.56 6.12
C GLN A 123 -15.11 -6.20 6.77
N LYS A 124 -15.91 -5.34 6.12
CA LYS A 124 -16.33 -4.03 6.69
C LYS A 124 -17.00 -4.17 8.06
N LYS A 125 -17.70 -5.28 8.31
CA LYS A 125 -18.32 -5.58 9.62
C LYS A 125 -17.31 -6.05 10.67
N LYS A 126 -16.22 -6.72 10.25
CA LYS A 126 -15.17 -7.26 11.15
C LYS A 126 -14.04 -6.27 11.44
N ILE A 127 -13.85 -5.25 10.60
CA ILE A 127 -12.76 -4.28 10.75
C ILE A 127 -12.97 -3.45 12.01
N ARG A 128 -11.98 -3.49 12.91
CA ARG A 128 -11.90 -2.51 13.99
C ARG A 128 -11.63 -1.14 13.40
N ARG A 129 -12.21 -0.08 13.97
CA ARG A 129 -11.98 1.28 13.46
C ARG A 129 -10.54 1.74 13.66
N THR A 130 -9.86 1.23 14.69
CA THR A 130 -8.51 1.65 15.10
C THR A 130 -7.45 0.64 14.69
N ASN A 131 -6.35 1.10 14.14
CA ASN A 131 -5.21 0.34 13.64
C ASN A 131 -4.21 -0.02 14.74
N VAL A 132 -4.70 -0.65 15.81
CA VAL A 132 -3.87 -0.95 17.00
C VAL A 132 -2.63 -1.76 16.61
N ARG A 133 -2.80 -2.83 15.84
CA ARG A 133 -1.70 -3.73 15.49
C ARG A 133 -0.75 -3.12 14.47
N GLY A 134 -1.22 -2.27 13.55
CA GLY A 134 -0.33 -1.57 12.63
C GLY A 134 0.60 -0.63 13.38
N ILE A 135 0.06 0.12 14.34
CA ILE A 135 0.85 1.04 15.18
C ILE A 135 1.85 0.25 16.03
N ALA A 136 1.39 -0.82 16.70
CA ALA A 136 2.27 -1.68 17.49
C ALA A 136 3.41 -2.29 16.65
N THR A 137 3.12 -2.71 15.42
CA THR A 137 4.13 -3.22 14.48
C THR A 137 5.17 -2.15 14.16
N ALA A 138 4.74 -0.95 13.76
CA ALA A 138 5.67 0.12 13.41
C ALA A 138 6.55 0.57 14.58
N LEU A 139 5.98 0.68 15.79
CA LEU A 139 6.75 1.00 16.99
C LEU A 139 7.72 -0.12 17.39
N THR A 140 7.31 -1.38 17.21
CA THR A 140 8.20 -2.52 17.46
C THR A 140 9.35 -2.55 16.44
N ILE A 141 9.06 -2.28 15.16
CA ILE A 141 10.09 -2.10 14.14
C ILE A 141 11.03 -0.97 14.52
N ALA A 142 10.52 0.20 14.96
CA ALA A 142 11.36 1.31 15.41
C ALA A 142 12.35 0.89 16.51
N LYS A 143 11.91 0.07 17.48
CA LYS A 143 12.78 -0.50 18.52
C LYS A 143 13.77 -1.52 17.96
N PHE A 144 13.28 -2.41 17.10
CA PHE A 144 14.09 -3.44 16.47
C PHE A 144 15.25 -2.82 15.69
N LEU A 145 15.02 -1.78 14.88
CA LEU A 145 16.05 -1.10 14.10
C LEU A 145 17.20 -0.56 14.95
N SER A 146 16.93 -0.08 16.17
CA SER A 146 17.96 0.39 17.10
C SER A 146 18.95 -0.72 17.52
N GLY A 147 18.56 -1.99 17.43
CA GLY A 147 19.42 -3.14 17.74
C GLY A 147 20.31 -3.61 16.59
N TYR A 148 19.95 -3.34 15.33
CA TYR A 148 20.62 -3.90 14.16
C TYR A 148 21.24 -2.81 13.27
N ARG A 149 22.53 -2.95 12.92
CA ARG A 149 23.32 -1.90 12.24
C ARG A 149 23.40 -2.00 10.72
N HIS A 150 22.56 -2.80 10.06
CA HIS A 150 22.74 -3.09 8.63
C HIS A 150 22.05 -2.10 7.67
N TRP A 151 21.26 -1.16 8.19
CA TRP A 151 20.50 -0.18 7.41
C TRP A 151 21.39 0.95 6.86
N SER A 152 21.18 1.35 5.62
CA SER A 152 21.92 2.43 4.95
C SER A 152 21.14 3.74 4.85
N LYS A 153 19.85 3.75 5.14
CA LYS A 153 18.99 4.94 5.14
C LYS A 153 18.36 5.19 6.50
N ASP A 154 18.00 6.44 6.73
CA ASP A 154 17.18 6.81 7.88
C ASP A 154 15.75 6.30 7.71
N LEU A 155 15.07 6.11 8.83
CA LEU A 155 13.66 5.74 8.83
C LEU A 155 12.85 6.80 9.56
N ILE A 156 11.75 7.22 8.94
CA ILE A 156 10.81 8.15 9.55
C ILE A 156 9.51 7.39 9.80
N PHE A 157 9.13 7.32 11.07
CA PHE A 157 7.88 6.72 11.51
C PHE A 157 6.84 7.82 11.63
N VAL A 158 5.69 7.65 10.97
CA VAL A 158 4.58 8.60 11.00
C VAL A 158 3.33 7.89 11.43
N ILE A 159 2.84 8.22 12.63
CA ILE A 159 1.55 7.79 13.16
C ILE A 159 0.56 8.93 12.96
N ALA A 160 -0.27 8.83 11.92
CA ALA A 160 -1.27 9.85 11.61
C ALA A 160 -2.54 9.63 12.45
N ASP A 161 -3.11 10.69 13.02
CA ASP A 161 -4.32 10.59 13.87
C ASP A 161 -5.59 10.17 13.08
N ASP A 162 -5.64 10.55 11.81
CA ASP A 162 -6.66 10.10 10.88
C ASP A 162 -6.01 9.38 9.69
N GLU A 163 -6.82 8.69 8.87
CA GLU A 163 -6.31 8.02 7.68
C GLU A 163 -5.72 9.04 6.69
N LEU A 164 -6.56 9.77 5.95
CA LEU A 164 -6.10 10.64 4.88
C LEU A 164 -5.73 12.04 5.36
N HIS A 165 -6.50 12.64 6.27
CA HIS A 165 -6.29 14.04 6.69
C HIS A 165 -4.95 14.21 7.42
N GLY A 166 -4.67 13.36 8.41
CA GLY A 166 -3.42 13.42 9.17
C GLY A 166 -2.20 13.22 8.27
N MET A 167 -2.22 12.20 7.42
CA MET A 167 -1.12 11.96 6.50
C MET A 167 -0.98 13.06 5.43
N GLN A 168 -2.09 13.67 4.99
CA GLN A 168 -2.04 14.82 4.09
C GLN A 168 -1.38 16.03 4.76
N ALA A 169 -1.66 16.30 6.03
CA ALA A 169 -1.01 17.38 6.78
C ALA A 169 0.50 17.16 6.91
N PHE A 170 0.90 15.92 7.24
CA PHE A 170 2.32 15.55 7.33
C PHE A 170 3.02 15.71 5.98
N THR A 171 2.50 15.09 4.92
CA THR A 171 3.14 15.10 3.60
C THR A 171 3.18 16.49 2.98
N SER A 172 2.13 17.30 3.15
CA SER A 172 2.09 18.69 2.67
C SER A 172 3.20 19.54 3.30
N GLN A 173 3.41 19.42 4.61
CA GLN A 173 4.51 20.14 5.27
C GLN A 173 5.88 19.52 5.01
N TYR A 174 6.01 18.21 4.85
CA TYR A 174 7.29 17.55 4.62
C TYR A 174 7.86 17.91 3.24
N PHE A 175 7.02 17.86 2.20
CA PHE A 175 7.41 18.14 0.82
C PHE A 175 7.18 19.59 0.39
N GLY A 176 6.82 20.48 1.32
CA GLY A 176 6.71 21.92 1.08
C GLY A 176 5.57 22.33 0.13
N ARG A 177 4.44 21.62 0.14
CA ARG A 177 3.24 22.03 -0.60
C ARG A 177 2.22 22.68 0.30
N HIS A 178 2.01 23.97 0.08
CA HIS A 178 0.98 24.73 0.77
C HIS A 178 -0.42 24.44 0.22
N GLN A 179 -1.40 24.37 1.11
CA GLN A 179 -2.83 24.26 0.79
C GLN A 179 -3.58 25.31 1.60
N ASN A 180 -4.40 26.13 0.95
CA ASN A 180 -5.05 27.29 1.59
C ASN A 180 -6.01 26.91 2.73
N ASN A 181 -6.56 25.69 2.70
CA ASN A 181 -7.53 25.20 3.66
C ASN A 181 -6.90 24.33 4.76
N LEU A 182 -5.57 24.27 4.85
CA LEU A 182 -4.84 23.46 5.82
C LEU A 182 -3.89 24.35 6.60
N ASP A 183 -4.15 24.48 7.90
CA ASP A 183 -3.21 25.04 8.86
C ASP A 183 -2.51 23.89 9.59
N CYS A 184 -1.19 23.90 9.64
CA CYS A 184 -0.41 22.83 10.27
C CYS A 184 0.98 23.30 10.65
N GLU A 185 1.47 22.77 11.77
CA GLU A 185 2.77 23.11 12.31
C GLU A 185 3.92 22.65 11.41
N GLU A 186 5.04 23.37 11.48
CA GLU A 186 6.27 22.99 10.80
C GLU A 186 6.87 21.72 11.39
N LEU A 187 7.39 20.86 10.51
CA LEU A 187 8.02 19.61 10.91
C LEU A 187 9.48 19.84 11.33
N GLN A 188 9.87 19.21 12.44
CA GLN A 188 11.24 19.29 12.96
C GLN A 188 12.22 18.32 12.26
N THR A 189 11.73 17.31 11.52
CA THR A 189 12.56 16.27 10.88
C THR A 189 12.67 16.40 9.35
N ARG A 190 12.63 17.64 8.82
CA ARG A 190 12.79 17.89 7.38
C ARG A 190 14.22 17.61 6.89
N GLY A 191 14.37 17.45 5.57
CA GLY A 191 15.67 17.52 4.89
C GLY A 191 16.23 16.20 4.36
N ALA A 192 15.62 15.06 4.67
CA ALA A 192 15.94 13.81 4.01
C ALA A 192 15.12 13.64 2.72
N LEU A 193 15.77 13.15 1.67
CA LEU A 193 15.12 12.76 0.44
C LEU A 193 14.41 11.42 0.65
N VAL A 194 13.12 11.38 0.36
CA VAL A 194 12.30 10.17 0.49
C VAL A 194 12.00 9.65 -0.90
N TRP A 195 12.35 8.39 -1.16
CA TRP A 195 12.02 7.72 -2.43
C TRP A 195 10.88 6.74 -2.29
N ASN A 196 10.82 6.04 -1.16
CA ASN A 196 9.84 5.00 -0.93
C ASN A 196 9.16 5.18 0.42
N ALA A 197 7.90 4.77 0.50
CA ALA A 197 7.16 4.70 1.75
C ALA A 197 6.37 3.39 1.84
N LEU A 198 6.25 2.86 3.03
CA LEU A 198 5.40 1.71 3.30
C LEU A 198 4.35 2.10 4.31
N SER A 199 3.10 1.78 4.01
CA SER A 199 2.00 1.94 4.93
C SER A 199 1.47 0.60 5.44
N ILE A 200 1.16 0.55 6.74
CA ILE A 200 0.69 -0.66 7.42
C ILE A 200 -0.74 -0.43 7.91
N ASP A 201 -1.67 -1.25 7.45
CA ASP A 201 -3.06 -1.28 7.89
C ASP A 201 -3.38 -2.68 8.40
N TYR A 202 -3.49 -2.82 9.73
CA TYR A 202 -3.65 -4.12 10.40
C TYR A 202 -4.86 -4.07 11.35
N PRO A 203 -6.08 -4.30 10.81
CA PRO A 203 -7.34 -4.07 11.52
C PRO A 203 -7.77 -5.15 12.51
N SER A 204 -7.28 -6.39 12.35
CA SER A 204 -7.70 -7.56 13.13
C SER A 204 -6.60 -8.03 14.08
N ASP A 205 -6.91 -8.97 14.96
CA ASP A 205 -5.88 -9.62 15.76
C ASP A 205 -5.01 -10.59 14.95
N SER A 206 -5.63 -11.33 14.06
CA SER A 206 -4.95 -12.20 13.11
C SER A 206 -5.43 -11.90 11.70
N PHE A 207 -4.74 -12.43 10.70
CA PHE A 207 -5.11 -12.26 9.30
C PHE A 207 -4.92 -13.54 8.48
N SER A 208 -5.64 -13.64 7.37
CA SER A 208 -5.56 -14.77 6.43
C SER A 208 -4.61 -14.49 5.26
N GLY A 209 -4.43 -13.22 4.91
CA GLY A 209 -3.62 -12.79 3.79
C GLY A 209 -3.46 -11.28 3.77
N ILE A 210 -2.74 -10.78 2.78
CA ILE A 210 -2.44 -9.36 2.65
C ILE A 210 -3.02 -8.86 1.34
N ILE A 211 -3.87 -7.85 1.46
CA ILE A 211 -4.37 -7.10 0.32
C ILE A 211 -3.35 -5.99 0.03
N LEU A 212 -2.80 -6.02 -1.17
CA LEU A 212 -1.92 -4.98 -1.68
C LEU A 212 -2.77 -3.82 -2.21
N LYS A 213 -2.63 -2.67 -1.56
CA LYS A 213 -3.24 -1.41 -2.00
C LYS A 213 -2.16 -0.52 -2.59
N HIS A 214 -2.33 -0.14 -3.85
CA HIS A 214 -1.33 0.60 -4.63
C HIS A 214 -1.92 1.70 -5.53
N GLU A 215 -3.24 1.83 -5.60
CA GLU A 215 -3.88 2.85 -6.42
C GLU A 215 -3.90 4.22 -5.71
N GLY A 216 -3.28 5.19 -6.36
CA GLY A 216 -3.11 6.55 -5.88
C GLY A 216 -4.19 7.54 -6.28
N LEU A 217 -3.96 8.78 -5.85
CA LEU A 217 -4.75 9.92 -6.30
C LEU A 217 -4.64 10.14 -7.80
N ASN A 218 -5.76 10.47 -8.45
CA ASN A 218 -5.82 10.80 -9.87
C ASN A 218 -5.20 9.72 -10.79
N GLY A 219 -5.31 8.45 -10.40
CA GLY A 219 -4.80 7.34 -11.20
C GLY A 219 -3.28 7.16 -11.17
N GLN A 220 -2.59 7.76 -10.21
CA GLN A 220 -1.15 7.52 -10.01
C GLN A 220 -0.91 6.11 -9.46
N LEU A 221 0.20 5.50 -9.88
CA LEU A 221 0.65 4.17 -9.46
C LEU A 221 2.11 4.27 -8.99
N PRO A 222 2.54 3.44 -8.01
CA PRO A 222 3.94 3.29 -7.69
C PRO A 222 4.69 2.63 -8.85
N ASN A 223 6.01 2.73 -8.82
CA ASN A 223 6.85 1.86 -9.62
C ASN A 223 6.56 0.37 -9.35
N LEU A 224 6.41 -0.44 -10.41
CA LEU A 224 6.12 -1.87 -10.32
C LEU A 224 7.15 -2.63 -9.45
N ASP A 225 8.42 -2.22 -9.44
CA ASP A 225 9.46 -2.87 -8.63
C ASP A 225 9.16 -2.86 -7.13
N VAL A 226 8.41 -1.86 -6.64
CA VAL A 226 7.96 -1.80 -5.25
C VAL A 226 6.97 -2.92 -4.95
N ILE A 227 6.05 -3.16 -5.88
CA ILE A 227 5.09 -4.27 -5.80
C ILE A 227 5.82 -5.60 -5.93
N SER A 228 6.71 -5.74 -6.92
CA SER A 228 7.52 -6.94 -7.14
C SER A 228 8.34 -7.31 -5.90
N THR A 229 8.92 -6.30 -5.24
CA THR A 229 9.71 -6.50 -4.03
C THR A 229 8.84 -7.04 -2.90
N LEU A 230 7.69 -6.41 -2.67
CA LEU A 230 6.76 -6.88 -1.65
C LEU A 230 6.30 -8.31 -1.93
N THR A 231 5.80 -8.61 -3.13
CA THR A 231 5.28 -9.94 -3.44
C THR A 231 6.35 -11.03 -3.33
N ASN A 232 7.58 -10.75 -3.79
CA ASN A 232 8.70 -11.67 -3.62
C ASN A 232 9.10 -11.86 -2.15
N VAL A 233 9.12 -10.80 -1.34
CA VAL A 233 9.40 -10.90 0.09
C VAL A 233 8.36 -11.77 0.78
N MET A 234 7.09 -11.56 0.49
CA MET A 234 5.99 -12.28 1.15
C MET A 234 5.95 -13.75 0.78
N TYR A 235 6.21 -14.05 -0.49
CA TYR A 235 6.35 -15.42 -0.99
C TYR A 235 7.55 -16.14 -0.34
N ARG A 236 8.70 -15.47 -0.23
CA ARG A 236 9.94 -16.07 0.27
C ARG A 236 10.04 -16.14 1.80
N ALA A 237 9.48 -15.16 2.52
CA ALA A 237 9.66 -15.05 3.97
C ALA A 237 8.84 -16.12 4.71
N ASP A 238 7.54 -16.20 4.43
CA ASP A 238 6.62 -17.10 5.15
C ASP A 238 5.47 -17.63 4.26
N GLY A 239 5.57 -17.50 2.93
CA GLY A 239 4.54 -17.97 1.99
C GLY A 239 3.17 -17.29 2.18
N LEU A 240 3.19 -16.00 2.53
CA LEU A 240 1.96 -15.23 2.80
C LEU A 240 1.17 -15.03 1.50
N PRO A 241 -0.14 -15.35 1.48
CA PRO A 241 -0.96 -15.08 0.32
C PRO A 241 -1.14 -13.57 0.16
N VAL A 242 -0.88 -13.10 -1.07
CA VAL A 242 -1.08 -11.72 -1.48
C VAL A 242 -2.32 -11.66 -2.37
N GLU A 243 -3.16 -10.66 -2.17
CA GLU A 243 -4.37 -10.41 -2.93
C GLU A 243 -4.34 -8.99 -3.50
N LEU A 244 -4.88 -8.78 -4.70
CA LEU A 244 -4.98 -7.44 -5.32
C LEU A 244 -6.33 -6.78 -5.09
N ASN A 245 -7.36 -7.61 -5.03
CA ASN A 245 -8.73 -7.25 -4.77
C ASN A 245 -9.26 -8.16 -3.69
N ASP A 246 -10.18 -7.62 -2.90
CA ASP A 246 -10.79 -8.24 -1.71
C ASP A 246 -11.73 -9.42 -2.03
N ALA A 247 -11.53 -10.06 -3.19
CA ALA A 247 -12.22 -11.26 -3.59
C ALA A 247 -11.53 -12.46 -2.94
N THR A 248 -11.99 -12.85 -1.76
CA THR A 248 -11.66 -14.17 -1.21
C THR A 248 -12.02 -15.25 -2.23
N GLU A 249 -11.26 -16.34 -2.31
CA GLU A 249 -11.60 -17.48 -3.19
C GLU A 249 -13.03 -18.00 -2.90
N ASP A 250 -13.46 -17.90 -1.64
CA ASP A 250 -14.83 -18.21 -1.20
C ASP A 250 -15.92 -17.33 -1.85
N ASP A 251 -15.58 -16.12 -2.32
CA ASP A 251 -16.52 -15.21 -2.99
C ASP A 251 -16.73 -15.57 -4.48
N TRP A 252 -15.99 -16.53 -5.04
CA TRP A 252 -16.15 -16.93 -6.45
C TRP A 252 -17.50 -17.61 -6.70
N GLU A 253 -17.90 -18.53 -5.80
CA GLU A 253 -19.16 -19.25 -5.89
C GLU A 253 -20.37 -18.33 -5.66
N GLU A 254 -20.22 -17.27 -4.87
CA GLU A 254 -21.29 -16.31 -4.58
C GLU A 254 -21.48 -15.24 -5.68
N ARG A 255 -20.60 -15.17 -6.68
CA ARG A 255 -20.72 -14.18 -7.76
C ARG A 255 -21.74 -14.65 -8.81
N PRO A 256 -22.52 -13.72 -9.40
CA PRO A 256 -23.47 -14.04 -10.48
C PRO A 256 -22.82 -14.64 -11.74
N TRP A 257 -21.48 -14.69 -11.80
CA TRP A 257 -20.69 -15.22 -12.90
C TRP A 257 -19.88 -16.47 -12.53
N GLY A 258 -19.93 -16.95 -11.28
CA GLY A 258 -19.27 -18.21 -10.89
C GLY A 258 -19.84 -19.38 -11.69
N GLU A 259 -21.18 -19.45 -11.77
CA GLU A 259 -21.89 -20.42 -12.61
C GLU A 259 -21.58 -20.26 -14.11
N VAL A 260 -21.45 -19.02 -14.60
CA VAL A 260 -21.12 -18.72 -16.01
C VAL A 260 -19.68 -19.11 -16.32
N GLY A 261 -18.76 -18.88 -15.38
CA GLY A 261 -17.35 -19.27 -15.48
C GLY A 261 -17.19 -20.78 -15.51
N ASP A 262 -17.89 -21.49 -14.62
CA ASP A 262 -17.90 -22.96 -14.59
C ASP A 262 -18.56 -23.55 -15.84
N LEU A 263 -19.60 -22.91 -16.37
CA LEU A 263 -20.24 -23.30 -17.64
C LEU A 263 -19.30 -23.08 -18.84
N LEU A 264 -18.61 -21.93 -18.91
CA LEU A 264 -17.61 -21.64 -19.94
C LEU A 264 -16.43 -22.61 -19.88
N GLU A 265 -15.96 -22.93 -18.68
CA GLU A 265 -14.89 -23.90 -18.45
C GLU A 265 -15.27 -25.29 -18.95
N LYS A 266 -16.51 -25.71 -18.69
CA LYS A 266 -17.06 -26.98 -19.14
C LYS A 266 -17.28 -27.06 -20.65
N HIS A 267 -17.65 -25.94 -21.32
CA HIS A 267 -18.02 -25.94 -22.74
C HIS A 267 -16.91 -25.52 -23.71
N LEU A 268 -16.02 -24.61 -23.32
CA LEU A 268 -15.08 -23.96 -24.24
C LEU A 268 -13.63 -24.38 -24.09
N LEU A 269 -13.18 -24.78 -22.89
CA LEU A 269 -11.73 -24.87 -22.61
C LEU A 269 -11.18 -26.23 -22.18
N GLN A 270 -12.00 -27.24 -21.83
CA GLN A 270 -11.54 -28.61 -21.44
C GLN A 270 -10.28 -28.66 -20.54
N SER A 271 -10.05 -27.60 -19.74
CA SER A 271 -8.87 -27.43 -18.89
C SER A 271 -9.34 -26.80 -17.58
N GLY A 272 -9.18 -27.53 -16.49
CA GLY A 272 -10.00 -27.37 -15.27
C GLY A 272 -9.79 -26.12 -14.43
N ASP A 273 -8.72 -25.34 -14.64
CA ASP A 273 -8.39 -24.16 -13.80
C ASP A 273 -8.12 -22.86 -14.59
N GLY A 274 -8.11 -22.94 -15.93
CA GLY A 274 -7.66 -21.85 -16.80
C GLY A 274 -8.66 -20.69 -16.84
N THR A 275 -9.95 -21.02 -16.89
CA THR A 275 -11.04 -20.07 -17.07
C THR A 275 -11.25 -19.24 -15.82
N ARG A 276 -11.19 -19.87 -14.64
CA ARG A 276 -11.26 -19.20 -13.33
C ARG A 276 -10.12 -18.19 -13.14
N LYS A 277 -8.88 -18.59 -13.44
CA LYS A 277 -7.70 -17.70 -13.38
C LYS A 277 -7.79 -16.54 -14.38
N TYR A 278 -8.34 -16.81 -15.56
CA TYR A 278 -8.60 -15.80 -16.59
C TYR A 278 -9.64 -14.76 -16.13
N LEU A 279 -10.80 -15.22 -15.66
CA LEU A 279 -11.90 -14.36 -15.19
C LEU A 279 -11.53 -13.57 -13.94
N SER A 280 -10.84 -14.19 -12.99
CA SER A 280 -10.27 -13.50 -11.83
C SER A 280 -9.28 -12.42 -12.26
N GLY A 281 -8.41 -12.71 -13.24
CA GLY A 281 -7.48 -11.73 -13.79
C GLY A 281 -8.16 -10.55 -14.49
N LEU A 282 -9.24 -10.80 -15.24
CA LEU A 282 -10.07 -9.76 -15.82
C LEU A 282 -10.73 -8.90 -14.74
N TRP A 283 -11.27 -9.54 -13.69
CA TRP A 283 -11.90 -8.83 -12.59
C TRP A 283 -10.92 -7.94 -11.83
N ASN A 284 -9.70 -8.44 -11.61
CA ASN A 284 -8.62 -7.66 -11.01
C ASN A 284 -8.32 -6.41 -11.80
N MET A 285 -8.19 -6.58 -13.12
CA MET A 285 -8.00 -5.46 -14.04
C MET A 285 -9.17 -4.48 -14.04
N PHE A 286 -10.42 -4.93 -14.11
CA PHE A 286 -11.59 -4.05 -14.08
C PHE A 286 -11.69 -3.30 -12.75
N GLY A 287 -11.42 -3.97 -11.63
CA GLY A 287 -11.35 -3.35 -10.31
C GLY A 287 -10.29 -2.25 -10.25
N GLN A 288 -9.08 -2.53 -10.76
CA GLN A 288 -7.99 -1.55 -10.82
C GLN A 288 -8.36 -0.37 -11.72
N ILE A 289 -8.87 -0.60 -12.94
CA ILE A 289 -9.31 0.48 -13.85
C ILE A 289 -10.38 1.33 -13.18
N SER A 290 -11.38 0.71 -12.55
CA SER A 290 -12.44 1.42 -11.83
C SER A 290 -11.85 2.35 -10.75
N ARG A 291 -10.95 1.84 -9.91
CA ARG A 291 -10.27 2.65 -8.87
C ARG A 291 -9.45 3.80 -9.45
N LEU A 292 -8.68 3.51 -10.51
CA LEU A 292 -7.88 4.53 -11.20
C LEU A 292 -8.77 5.64 -11.79
N THR A 293 -9.91 5.28 -12.37
CA THR A 293 -10.87 6.27 -12.93
C THR A 293 -11.58 7.08 -11.86
N ILE A 294 -11.90 6.48 -10.70
CA ILE A 294 -12.47 7.20 -9.56
C ILE A 294 -11.46 8.21 -8.99
N GLY A 295 -10.16 7.93 -9.12
CA GLY A 295 -9.08 8.84 -8.75
C GLY A 295 -8.94 9.08 -7.24
N ARG A 296 -9.62 8.27 -6.41
CA ARG A 296 -9.46 8.26 -4.96
C ARG A 296 -8.36 7.27 -4.56
N PRO A 297 -7.53 7.61 -3.57
CA PRO A 297 -6.48 6.70 -3.14
C PRO A 297 -7.09 5.58 -2.30
N THR A 298 -6.61 4.34 -2.47
CA THR A 298 -7.13 3.18 -1.73
C THR A 298 -6.59 3.10 -0.30
N GLY A 299 -5.57 3.90 0.01
CA GLY A 299 -5.03 4.09 1.35
C GLY A 299 -4.10 5.30 1.41
N VAL A 300 -3.43 5.49 2.54
CA VAL A 300 -2.57 6.67 2.77
C VAL A 300 -1.36 6.75 1.84
N HIS A 301 -0.91 5.62 1.28
CA HIS A 301 0.17 5.56 0.29
C HIS A 301 -0.11 6.46 -0.92
N GLY A 302 -1.39 6.57 -1.34
CA GLY A 302 -1.76 7.37 -2.51
C GLY A 302 -1.50 8.87 -2.35
N LEU A 303 -1.31 9.35 -1.12
CA LEU A 303 -0.92 10.73 -0.83
C LEU A 303 0.56 11.01 -1.14
N PHE A 304 1.41 9.98 -1.13
CA PHE A 304 2.85 10.08 -1.39
C PHE A 304 3.18 10.17 -2.88
N HIS A 305 2.39 9.51 -3.74
CA HIS A 305 2.64 9.50 -5.18
C HIS A 305 2.70 10.88 -5.82
N ARG A 306 1.92 11.85 -5.31
CA ARG A 306 1.93 13.23 -5.80
C ARG A 306 3.29 13.93 -5.62
N TYR A 307 4.10 13.42 -4.70
CA TYR A 307 5.44 13.88 -4.37
C TYR A 307 6.52 12.99 -4.98
N HIS A 308 6.16 12.13 -5.94
CA HIS A 308 7.10 11.23 -6.60
C HIS A 308 7.76 10.21 -5.66
N VAL A 309 7.06 9.90 -4.56
CA VAL A 309 7.43 8.85 -3.61
C VAL A 309 6.63 7.60 -3.95
N ASP A 310 7.34 6.52 -4.23
CA ASP A 310 6.74 5.22 -4.53
C ASP A 310 6.30 4.56 -3.22
N ALA A 311 4.99 4.49 -3.03
CA ALA A 311 4.40 4.04 -1.77
C ALA A 311 3.34 2.95 -1.98
N ILE A 312 3.24 2.03 -1.02
CA ILE A 312 2.21 0.99 -1.00
C ILE A 312 1.61 0.85 0.40
N THR A 313 0.36 0.43 0.49
CA THR A 313 -0.26 0.02 1.76
C THR A 313 -0.43 -1.50 1.78
N ILE A 314 0.14 -2.13 2.81
CA ILE A 314 -0.10 -3.52 3.17
C ILE A 314 -1.35 -3.53 4.07
N PHE A 315 -2.44 -4.13 3.58
CA PHE A 315 -3.67 -4.28 4.35
C PHE A 315 -3.85 -5.74 4.80
N ALA A 316 -3.89 -6.00 6.10
CA ALA A 316 -4.06 -7.34 6.64
C ALA A 316 -5.54 -7.77 6.62
N SER A 317 -5.87 -8.77 5.80
CA SER A 317 -7.25 -9.26 5.63
C SER A 317 -7.80 -9.83 6.94
N PRO A 318 -8.89 -9.28 7.51
CA PRO A 318 -9.40 -9.69 8.81
C PRO A 318 -9.83 -11.17 8.87
N ALA A 319 -9.09 -11.99 9.60
CA ALA A 319 -9.44 -13.39 9.85
C ALA A 319 -9.08 -13.82 11.27
N GLN A 320 -9.47 -15.03 11.66
CA GLN A 320 -9.09 -15.61 12.96
C GLN A 320 -7.65 -16.17 12.97
N GLY A 321 -7.01 -16.25 11.81
CA GLY A 321 -5.68 -16.86 11.61
C GLY A 321 -5.49 -17.27 10.16
N PRO A 322 -4.32 -17.78 9.78
CA PRO A 322 -3.23 -18.27 10.64
C PRO A 322 -2.13 -17.24 10.97
N TYR A 323 -2.16 -16.05 10.39
CA TYR A 323 -1.04 -15.11 10.45
C TYR A 323 -1.22 -14.00 11.51
N GLY A 324 -0.10 -13.41 11.94
CA GLY A 324 -0.03 -12.52 13.11
C GLY A 324 1.18 -11.60 13.09
N PHE A 325 1.55 -11.04 14.25
CA PHE A 325 2.71 -10.13 14.40
C PHE A 325 4.04 -10.73 13.92
N TRP A 326 4.23 -12.03 14.10
CA TRP A 326 5.41 -12.75 13.58
C TRP A 326 5.58 -12.52 12.08
N HIS A 327 4.54 -12.81 11.31
CA HIS A 327 4.54 -12.75 9.85
C HIS A 327 4.58 -11.30 9.35
N MET A 328 3.82 -10.41 10.00
CA MET A 328 3.81 -8.98 9.65
C MET A 328 5.18 -8.33 9.89
N GLY A 329 5.80 -8.58 11.04
CA GLY A 329 7.11 -8.03 11.38
C GLY A 329 8.21 -8.49 10.44
N ARG A 330 8.26 -9.80 10.13
CA ARG A 330 9.18 -10.38 9.15
C ARG A 330 9.02 -9.78 7.75
N THR A 331 7.78 -9.56 7.33
CA THR A 331 7.47 -8.90 6.06
C THR A 331 7.98 -7.45 6.05
N VAL A 332 7.63 -6.67 7.08
CA VAL A 332 8.01 -5.24 7.16
C VAL A 332 9.54 -5.10 7.28
N GLU A 333 10.22 -5.93 8.07
CA GLU A 333 11.68 -5.95 8.16
C GLU A 333 12.30 -6.20 6.77
N SER A 334 11.88 -7.27 6.10
CA SER A 334 12.48 -7.70 4.84
C SER A 334 12.22 -6.70 3.70
N VAL A 335 11.02 -6.11 3.64
CA VAL A 335 10.70 -5.01 2.70
C VAL A 335 11.56 -3.80 3.00
N THR A 336 11.61 -3.36 4.26
CA THR A 336 12.41 -2.19 4.66
C THR A 336 13.88 -2.42 4.29
N ARG A 337 14.38 -3.65 4.44
CA ARG A 337 15.78 -3.99 4.16
C ARG A 337 16.09 -3.90 2.69
N SER A 338 15.18 -4.44 1.87
CA SER A 338 15.24 -4.35 0.41
C SER A 338 15.23 -2.88 -0.05
N MET A 339 14.36 -2.05 0.51
CA MET A 339 14.26 -0.61 0.19
C MET A 339 15.46 0.21 0.70
N SER A 340 16.04 -0.18 1.84
CA SER A 340 17.23 0.47 2.38
C SER A 340 18.43 0.32 1.44
N ASN A 341 18.53 -0.81 0.72
CA ASN A 341 19.63 -1.07 -0.22
C ASN A 341 19.58 -0.25 -1.52
N LEU A 342 18.46 0.39 -1.85
CA LEU A 342 18.35 1.22 -3.06
C LEU A 342 19.44 2.30 -3.10
N LEU A 343 20.19 2.44 -4.19
CA LEU A 343 21.18 3.51 -4.30
C LEU A 343 20.64 4.74 -5.03
N GLU A 344 19.56 4.54 -5.78
CA GLU A 344 18.92 5.57 -6.57
C GLU A 344 17.41 5.39 -6.58
N ARG A 345 16.73 6.42 -7.07
CA ARG A 345 15.28 6.39 -7.24
C ARG A 345 14.90 5.37 -8.31
N LEU A 346 13.79 4.65 -8.10
CA LEU A 346 13.29 3.67 -9.06
C LEU A 346 12.85 4.35 -10.36
N HIS A 347 13.51 4.00 -11.46
CA HIS A 347 13.24 4.59 -12.77
C HIS A 347 13.33 3.59 -13.94
N HIS A 348 13.77 2.36 -13.69
CA HIS A 348 13.93 1.34 -14.73
C HIS A 348 12.65 0.56 -15.05
N SER A 349 11.81 0.32 -14.05
CA SER A 349 10.59 -0.46 -14.22
C SER A 349 9.36 0.39 -14.58
N HIS A 350 8.25 -0.28 -14.86
CA HIS A 350 7.06 0.30 -15.50
C HIS A 350 6.22 1.15 -14.52
N PHE A 351 5.82 2.35 -14.94
CA PHE A 351 4.90 3.23 -14.21
C PHE A 351 3.41 3.04 -14.58
N PHE A 352 3.14 2.44 -15.74
CA PHE A 352 1.79 2.19 -16.23
C PHE A 352 1.59 0.70 -16.49
N TYR A 353 0.93 0.03 -15.55
CA TYR A 353 0.66 -1.39 -15.61
C TYR A 353 -0.72 -1.71 -15.05
N ILE A 354 -1.23 -2.86 -15.49
CA ILE A 354 -2.44 -3.46 -14.96
C ILE A 354 -2.06 -4.80 -14.34
N LEU A 355 -2.42 -5.01 -13.08
CA LEU A 355 -2.18 -6.26 -12.38
C LEU A 355 -3.33 -7.23 -12.61
N THR A 356 -3.01 -8.42 -13.11
CA THR A 356 -3.98 -9.52 -13.30
C THR A 356 -3.96 -10.48 -12.12
N SER A 357 -2.80 -10.61 -11.48
CA SER A 357 -2.58 -11.36 -10.25
C SER A 357 -1.40 -10.71 -9.52
N PRO A 358 -1.21 -10.95 -8.22
CA PRO A 358 -0.08 -10.36 -7.47
C PRO A 358 1.27 -10.58 -8.15
N GLU A 359 1.42 -11.72 -8.82
CA GLU A 359 2.66 -12.10 -9.52
C GLU A 359 2.64 -11.80 -11.02
N ARG A 360 1.55 -11.27 -11.61
CA ARG A 360 1.47 -11.08 -13.07
C ARG A 360 0.78 -9.79 -13.49
N PHE A 361 1.40 -9.11 -14.43
CA PHE A 361 0.96 -7.81 -14.92
C PHE A 361 0.89 -7.76 -16.45
N ILE A 362 0.23 -6.71 -16.94
CA ILE A 362 0.21 -6.34 -18.35
C ILE A 362 0.62 -4.87 -18.47
N GLU A 363 1.60 -4.62 -19.33
CA GLU A 363 2.11 -3.28 -19.64
C GLU A 363 1.08 -2.49 -20.44
N VAL A 364 0.86 -1.23 -20.07
CA VAL A 364 -0.11 -0.38 -20.78
C VAL A 364 0.29 -0.14 -22.25
N THR A 365 1.59 -0.14 -22.56
CA THR A 365 2.12 0.00 -23.93
C THR A 365 1.57 -1.06 -24.88
N LYS A 366 1.24 -2.26 -24.40
CA LYS A 366 0.65 -3.31 -25.23
C LYS A 366 -0.78 -2.99 -25.69
N TYR A 367 -1.47 -2.06 -25.02
CA TYR A 367 -2.83 -1.63 -25.39
C TYR A 367 -2.86 -0.37 -26.25
N LEU A 368 -1.78 0.41 -26.27
CA LEU A 368 -1.71 1.64 -27.03
C LEU A 368 -2.08 1.43 -28.52
N PRO A 369 -1.64 0.36 -29.21
CA PRO A 369 -2.05 0.10 -30.58
C PRO A 369 -3.56 -0.10 -30.74
N VAL A 370 -4.24 -0.73 -29.78
CA VAL A 370 -5.70 -0.96 -29.85
C VAL A 370 -6.44 0.37 -29.74
N ALA A 371 -6.03 1.23 -28.80
CA ALA A 371 -6.61 2.56 -28.65
C ALA A 371 -6.36 3.44 -29.89
N ILE A 372 -5.16 3.37 -30.47
CA ILE A 372 -4.82 4.08 -31.71
C ILE A 372 -5.68 3.58 -32.87
N LEU A 373 -5.80 2.26 -33.07
CA LEU A 373 -6.62 1.68 -34.13
C LEU A 373 -8.09 2.09 -33.99
N PHE A 374 -8.63 2.12 -32.77
CA PHE A 374 -9.98 2.59 -32.52
C PHE A 374 -10.14 4.08 -32.82
N GLY A 375 -9.18 4.92 -32.40
CA GLY A 375 -9.17 6.34 -32.71
C GLY A 375 -9.09 6.62 -34.21
N VAL A 376 -8.26 5.86 -34.95
CA VAL A 376 -8.18 5.94 -36.42
C VAL A 376 -9.49 5.49 -37.07
N ALA A 377 -10.10 4.42 -36.59
CA ALA A 377 -11.39 3.96 -37.10
C ALA A 377 -12.50 5.01 -36.90
N LEU A 378 -12.57 5.64 -35.71
CA LEU A 378 -13.49 6.73 -35.43
C LEU A 378 -13.22 7.96 -36.30
N LEU A 379 -11.95 8.30 -36.53
CA LEU A 379 -11.57 9.40 -37.40
C LEU A 379 -11.97 9.16 -38.86
N ILE A 380 -11.74 7.94 -39.38
CA ILE A 380 -12.18 7.55 -40.73
C ILE A 380 -13.71 7.60 -40.83
N ALA A 381 -14.42 7.06 -39.84
CA ALA A 381 -15.89 7.10 -39.80
C ALA A 381 -16.43 8.53 -39.75
N GLY A 382 -15.80 9.41 -38.97
CA GLY A 382 -16.15 10.83 -38.89
C GLY A 382 -15.91 11.56 -40.21
N ILE A 383 -14.80 11.29 -40.90
CA ILE A 383 -14.53 11.83 -42.24
C ILE A 383 -15.55 11.30 -43.25
N ALA A 384 -15.89 10.02 -43.21
CA ALA A 384 -16.88 9.43 -44.11
C ALA A 384 -18.26 10.08 -43.94
N LEU A 385 -18.73 10.24 -42.70
CA LEU A 385 -19.98 10.94 -42.40
C LEU A 385 -19.96 12.40 -42.87
N TRP A 386 -18.82 13.10 -42.69
CA TRP A 386 -18.68 14.48 -43.15
C TRP A 386 -18.75 14.61 -44.69
N VAL A 387 -18.19 13.63 -45.41
CA VAL A 387 -18.26 13.57 -46.88
C VAL A 387 -19.66 13.19 -47.36
N ASP A 388 -20.40 12.37 -46.61
CA ASP A 388 -21.79 12.01 -46.97
C ASP A 388 -22.77 13.18 -46.73
N GLU A 389 -22.45 14.12 -45.84
CA GLU A 389 -23.29 15.30 -45.54
C GLU A 389 -23.01 16.54 -46.41
N GLY A 390 -21.83 16.60 -47.07
CA GLY A 390 -21.40 17.73 -47.90
C GLY A 390 -21.36 17.42 -49.39
#